data_AF-A0A935BRZ4-F1
#
_entry.id   AF-A0A935BRZ4-F1
#
_cell.length_a   1.000
_cell.length_b   1.000
_cell.length_c   1.000
_cell.angle_alpha   90.00
_cell.angle_beta   90.00
_cell.angle_gamma   90.00
#
_symmetry.space_group_name_H-M   'P 1'
#
loop_
_entity.id
_entity.type
_entity.pdbx_description
1 polymer ?
#
loop_
_entity_poly.entity_id
_entity_poly.type
_entity_poly.pdbx_seq_one_letter_code
_entity_poly.pdbx_strand_id
1 'polypeptide(L)' 'MEQAKCRRCGVEFASVMWLGDLKSVVEKVGFDYTMENGETLQDYCPRCKRVMRGLAYSVLMDRPDKVFHGTRADGE' A
#
# COMPACT_ATOMS: atom_id res chain seq x y z
N MET A 1 17.73 17.63 2.94
CA MET A 1 16.46 17.13 3.50
C MET A 1 16.52 15.62 3.47
N GLU A 2 16.56 14.98 4.65
CA GLU A 2 16.69 13.52 4.76
C GLU A 2 15.53 12.81 4.03
N GLN A 3 15.86 11.79 3.25
CA GLN A 3 14.88 11.00 2.51
C GLN A 3 14.49 9.74 3.28
N ALA A 4 13.20 9.46 3.31
CA ALA A 4 12.67 8.20 3.83
C ALA A 4 12.94 7.06 2.83
N LYS A 5 13.38 5.92 3.36
CA LYS A 5 13.60 4.68 2.60
C LYS A 5 12.40 3.76 2.73
N CYS A 6 11.92 3.24 1.60
CA CYS A 6 10.79 2.32 1.57
C CYS A 6 11.11 1.02 2.32
N ARG A 7 10.27 0.63 3.28
CA ARG A 7 10.46 -0.61 4.06
C ARG A 7 10.48 -1.89 3.24
N ARG A 8 9.86 -1.91 2.05
CA ARG A 8 9.85 -3.07 1.14
C ARG A 8 11.04 -3.15 0.18
N CYS A 9 11.48 -2.02 -0.38
CA CYS A 9 12.43 -2.03 -1.51
C CYS A 9 13.66 -1.12 -1.33
N GLY A 10 13.77 -0.43 -0.20
CA GLY A 10 14.93 0.39 0.16
C GLY A 10 15.07 1.72 -0.59
N VAL A 11 14.29 1.95 -1.65
CA VAL A 11 14.39 3.19 -2.44
C VAL A 11 13.97 4.41 -1.61
N GLU A 12 14.69 5.52 -1.78
CA GLU A 12 14.32 6.83 -1.28
C GLU A 12 13.13 7.38 -2.09
N PHE A 13 12.10 7.91 -1.41
CA PHE A 13 10.85 8.26 -2.12
C PHE A 13 10.13 9.52 -1.64
N ALA A 14 10.48 10.05 -0.47
CA ALA A 14 9.90 11.28 0.07
C ALA A 14 10.79 11.82 1.19
N SER A 15 10.60 13.09 1.54
CA SER A 15 11.18 13.67 2.75
C SER A 15 10.67 12.98 4.01
N VAL A 16 11.56 12.70 4.97
CA VAL A 16 11.19 12.20 6.30
C VAL A 16 10.22 13.16 6.99
N MET A 17 10.42 14.46 6.85
CA MET A 17 9.56 15.50 7.44
C MET A 17 8.12 15.38 6.91
N TRP A 18 7.95 15.34 5.59
CA TRP A 18 6.63 15.22 4.97
C TRP A 18 5.95 13.89 5.30
N LEU A 19 6.73 12.82 5.45
CA LEU A 19 6.19 11.53 5.85
C LEU A 19 5.66 11.57 7.29
N GLY A 20 6.38 12.24 8.20
CA GLY A 20 5.93 12.48 9.57
C GLY A 20 4.66 13.30 9.63
N ASP A 21 4.58 14.40 8.88
CA ASP A 21 3.37 15.22 8.79
C ASP A 21 2.18 14.42 8.28
N LEU A 22 2.39 13.61 7.22
CA LEU A 22 1.35 12.74 6.68
C LEU A 22 0.84 11.75 7.74
N LYS A 23 1.74 11.09 8.48
CA LYS A 23 1.36 10.18 9.57
C LYS A 23 0.54 10.90 10.65
N SER A 24 0.97 12.09 11.06
CA SER A 24 0.24 12.88 12.05
C SER A 24 -1.16 13.30 11.57
N VAL A 25 -1.28 13.71 10.31
CA VAL A 25 -2.56 14.16 9.74
C VAL A 25 -3.54 13.00 9.64
N VAL A 26 -3.13 11.85 9.11
CA VAL A 26 -4.04 10.71 8.93
C VAL A 26 -4.57 10.17 10.26
N GLU A 27 -3.72 10.14 11.29
CA GLU A 27 -4.11 9.76 12.65
C GLU A 27 -5.15 10.73 13.21
N LYS A 28 -4.91 12.04 13.09
CA LYS A 28 -5.82 13.08 13.59
C LYS A 28 -7.20 13.08 12.94
N VAL A 29 -7.30 12.63 11.69
CA VAL A 29 -8.60 12.51 10.99
C VAL A 29 -9.24 11.13 11.16
N GLY A 30 -8.66 10.26 12.00
CA GLY A 30 -9.25 8.98 12.41
C GLY A 30 -8.94 7.79 11.50
N PHE A 31 -7.91 7.87 10.65
CA PHE A 31 -7.44 6.70 9.89
C PHE A 31 -6.32 5.97 10.62
N ASP A 32 -6.53 4.69 10.89
CA ASP A 32 -5.48 3.77 11.33
C ASP A 32 -4.92 2.99 10.13
N TYR A 33 -3.65 3.24 9.82
CA TYR A 33 -2.90 2.57 8.76
C TYR A 33 -1.79 1.66 9.31
N THR A 34 -1.85 1.33 10.60
CA THR A 34 -0.92 0.42 11.25
C THR A 34 -1.11 -0.99 10.69
N MET A 35 -0.01 -1.66 10.39
CA MET A 35 0.02 -3.04 9.92
C MET A 35 0.45 -3.97 11.04
N GLU A 36 0.27 -5.28 10.86
CA GLU A 36 0.56 -6.30 11.89
C GLU A 36 2.01 -6.26 12.42
N ASN A 37 2.95 -5.80 11.60
CA ASN A 37 4.36 -5.65 11.96
C ASN A 37 4.69 -4.33 12.69
N GLY A 38 3.69 -3.51 13.02
CA GLY A 38 3.85 -2.22 13.69
C GLY A 38 4.30 -1.08 12.77
N GLU A 39 4.52 -1.34 11.48
CA GLU A 39 4.77 -0.29 10.48
C GLU A 39 3.46 0.34 10.03
N THR A 40 3.54 1.53 9.45
CA THR A 40 2.34 2.16 8.85
C THR A 40 2.42 2.11 7.34
N LEU A 41 1.27 2.12 6.66
CA LEU A 41 1.25 2.14 5.19
C LEU A 41 2.08 3.29 4.59
N GLN A 42 2.23 4.41 5.32
CA GLN A 42 3.05 5.55 4.93
C GLN A 42 4.54 5.21 4.77
N ASP A 43 5.06 4.17 5.44
CA ASP A 43 6.47 3.72 5.37
C ASP A 43 6.87 3.09 4.01
N TYR A 44 5.94 3.05 3.06
CA TYR A 44 6.09 2.40 1.77
C TYR A 44 5.97 3.39 0.61
N CYS A 45 6.85 3.25 -0.38
CA CYS A 45 6.80 4.07 -1.58
C CYS A 45 5.52 3.82 -2.40
N PRO A 46 5.07 4.78 -3.23
CA PRO A 46 3.84 4.65 -4.03
C PRO A 46 3.79 3.40 -4.90
N ARG A 47 4.94 2.97 -5.45
CA ARG A 47 5.06 1.73 -6.24
C ARG A 47 4.76 0.51 -5.38
N CYS A 48 5.40 0.39 -4.22
CA CYS A 48 5.22 -0.77 -3.34
C CYS A 48 3.81 -0.81 -2.75
N LYS A 49 3.19 0.33 -2.44
CA LYS A 49 1.77 0.40 -2.05
C LYS A 49 0.83 -0.23 -3.09
N ARG A 50 1.04 0.07 -4.39
CA ARG A 50 0.25 -0.55 -5.47
C ARG A 50 0.48 -2.05 -5.58
N VAL A 51 1.74 -2.52 -5.44
CA VAL A 51 2.08 -3.95 -5.46
C VAL A 51 1.41 -4.68 -4.30
N MET A 52 1.54 -4.16 -3.07
CA MET A 52 0.91 -4.76 -1.89
C MET A 52 -0.61 -4.83 -2.02
N ARG A 53 -1.25 -3.77 -2.54
CA ARG A 53 -2.70 -3.80 -2.80
C ARG A 53 -3.07 -4.85 -3.84
N GLY A 54 -2.30 -4.98 -4.92
CA GLY A 54 -2.50 -6.01 -5.93
C GLY A 54 -2.39 -7.42 -5.38
N LEU A 55 -1.38 -7.67 -4.53
CA LEU A 55 -1.21 -8.96 -3.84
C LEU A 55 -2.34 -9.27 -2.86
N ALA A 56 -2.79 -8.28 -2.10
CA ALA A 56 -3.96 -8.44 -1.23
C ALA A 56 -5.20 -8.83 -2.04
N TYR A 57 -5.42 -8.20 -3.19
CA TYR A 57 -6.53 -8.52 -4.09
C TYR A 57 -6.39 -9.88 -4.77
N SER A 58 -5.18 -10.32 -5.11
CA SER A 58 -5.00 -11.67 -5.68
C SER A 58 -5.32 -12.76 -4.66
N VAL A 59 -4.98 -12.57 -3.39
CA VAL A 59 -5.37 -13.49 -2.31
C VAL A 59 -6.89 -13.49 -2.06
N LEU A 60 -7.59 -12.38 -2.36
CA LEU A 60 -9.06 -12.37 -2.37
C LEU A 60 -9.65 -13.24 -3.49
N MET A 61 -8.94 -13.47 -4.60
CA MET A 61 -9.41 -14.38 -5.65
C MET A 61 -9.44 -15.83 -5.19
N ASP A 62 -8.61 -16.20 -4.21
CA ASP A 62 -8.62 -17.53 -3.58
C ASP A 62 -9.72 -17.67 -2.52
N ARG A 63 -10.45 -16.58 -2.20
CA ARG A 63 -11.62 -16.66 -1.31
C ARG A 63 -12.82 -17.23 -2.09
N PRO A 64 -13.60 -18.14 -1.49
CA PRO A 64 -14.79 -18.74 -2.13
C PRO A 64 -15.95 -17.75 -2.31
N ASP A 65 -15.70 -16.45 -2.12
CA ASP A 65 -16.68 -15.40 -2.35
C ASP A 65 -17.11 -15.37 -3.82
N LYS A 66 -18.33 -14.90 -4.09
CA LYS A 66 -18.85 -14.75 -5.46
C LYS A 66 -18.11 -13.62 -6.19
N VAL A 67 -16.89 -13.89 -6.63
CA VAL A 67 -16.12 -12.99 -7.49
C VAL A 67 -16.55 -13.20 -8.94
N PHE A 68 -16.59 -12.12 -9.71
CA PHE A 68 -16.86 -12.19 -11.13
C PHE A 68 -15.67 -12.84 -11.84
N HIS A 69 -15.88 -14.05 -12.38
CA HIS A 69 -14.93 -14.70 -13.28
C HIS A 69 -15.23 -14.25 -14.72
N GLY A 70 -14.60 -13.16 -15.13
CA GLY A 70 -14.63 -12.73 -16.53
C GLY A 70 -13.54 -13.43 -17.34
N THR A 71 -13.89 -13.93 -18.53
CA THR A 71 -12.91 -14.24 -19.57
C THR A 71 -12.54 -12.97 -20.32
N ARG A 72 -11.31 -12.90 -20.85
CA ARG A 72 -10.97 -11.85 -21.82
C ARG A 72 -11.85 -12.10 -23.05
N ALA A 73 -12.46 -11.06 -23.59
CA ALA A 73 -12.97 -11.13 -24.95
C ALA A 73 -11.74 -11.22 -25.84
N ASP A 74 -11.34 -12.44 -26.19
CA ASP A 74 -10.27 -12.64 -27.16
C ASP A 74 -10.68 -11.90 -28.44
N GLY A 75 -9.82 -10.97 -28.87
CA GLY A 75 -10.06 -10.17 -30.06
C GLY A 75 -9.89 -11.03 -31.31
N GLU A 76 -10.89 -10.98 -32.19
CA GLU A 76 -10.75 -11.31 -33.61
C GLU A 76 -9.81 -10.33 -34.32
#